data_AF-A0A7L1W795-F1
#
_entry.id   AF-A0A7L1W795-F1
#
_cell.length_a   1.000
_cell.length_b   1.000
_cell.length_c   1.000
_cell.angle_alpha   90.00
_cell.angle_beta   90.00
_cell.angle_gamma   90.00
#
_symmetry.space_group_name_H-M   'P 1'
#
loop_
_entity.id
_entity.type
_entity.pdbx_description
1 polymer ?
#
loop_
_entity_poly.entity_id
_entity_poly.type
_entity_poly.pdbx_seq_one_letter_code
_entity_poly.pdbx_strand_id
1 'polypeptide(L)'
;LSESGVPQLVQLMIWDYATDIDVEGKVQLIEKYRRCGFSKVWFASAFKGATGVNQSLTLIGHHLRNQLEWLQVASRIPADILEGIALTGWQRYDHFSVLCELLPVAIPSLAVCLQTLKNGGYSEQVKENVEKLLGMSYLEIDTFMR
;
A
#
# COMPACT_ATOMS: atom_id res chain seq x y z
N LEU A 1 16.15 -21.75 6.00
CA LEU A 1 14.68 -21.60 6.03
C LEU A 1 13.99 -22.78 5.35
N SER A 2 14.43 -23.23 4.18
CA SER A 2 13.84 -24.39 3.51
C SER A 2 13.77 -25.66 4.38
N GLU A 3 14.83 -25.95 5.13
CA GLU A 3 14.89 -27.12 6.04
C GLU A 3 13.94 -27.04 7.23
N SER A 4 13.43 -25.84 7.57
CA SER A 4 12.54 -25.66 8.73
C SER A 4 11.10 -26.09 8.47
N GLY A 5 10.70 -26.33 7.21
CA GLY A 5 9.31 -26.61 6.84
C GLY A 5 8.35 -25.40 6.94
N VAL A 6 8.82 -24.25 7.44
CA VAL A 6 8.02 -23.02 7.55
C VAL A 6 7.49 -22.52 6.20
N PRO A 7 8.28 -22.51 5.10
CA PRO A 7 7.80 -21.96 3.83
C PRO A 7 6.56 -22.68 3.25
N GLN A 8 6.29 -23.91 3.66
CA GLN A 8 5.12 -24.68 3.25
C GLN A 8 3.86 -24.37 4.08
N LEU A 9 4.03 -23.70 5.22
CA LEU A 9 2.96 -23.43 6.20
C LEU A 9 2.49 -21.98 6.19
N VAL A 10 3.34 -21.04 5.72
CA VAL A 10 3.05 -19.60 5.78
C VAL A 10 3.43 -18.89 4.48
N GLN A 11 2.75 -17.79 4.21
CA GLN A 11 3.10 -16.86 3.14
C GLN A 11 3.64 -15.56 3.75
N LEU A 12 4.65 -14.99 3.13
CA LEU A 12 5.29 -13.77 3.64
C LEU A 12 4.49 -12.54 3.22
N MET A 13 4.29 -11.63 4.16
CA MET A 13 3.76 -10.29 3.89
C MET A 13 4.90 -9.28 3.95
N ILE A 14 5.22 -8.67 2.81
CA ILE A 14 6.25 -7.64 2.70
C ILE A 14 5.54 -6.29 2.71
N TRP A 15 5.89 -5.45 3.69
CA TRP A 15 5.28 -4.14 3.87
C TRP A 15 6.31 -3.02 3.80
N ASP A 16 5.84 -1.86 3.32
CA ASP A 16 6.57 -0.61 3.24
C ASP A 16 5.59 0.50 2.90
N TYR A 17 5.67 1.60 3.62
CA TYR A 17 4.71 2.71 3.53
C TYR A 17 5.34 4.00 3.00
N ALA A 18 6.62 3.95 2.60
CA ALA A 18 7.32 5.06 2.00
C ALA A 18 6.78 5.37 0.58
N THR A 19 7.01 6.61 0.12
CA THR A 19 6.65 7.05 -1.23
C THR A 19 7.73 6.77 -2.27
N ASP A 20 8.89 6.33 -1.82
CA ASP A 20 10.14 6.12 -2.56
C ASP A 20 10.74 4.77 -2.15
N ILE A 21 9.93 3.72 -2.23
CA ILE A 21 10.37 2.35 -1.92
C ILE A 21 11.56 2.00 -2.81
N ASP A 22 12.60 1.39 -2.23
CA ASP A 22 13.70 0.78 -3.00
C ASP A 22 13.18 -0.42 -3.80
N VAL A 23 12.64 -0.15 -4.99
CA VAL A 23 12.02 -1.14 -5.86
C VAL A 23 12.97 -2.29 -6.16
N GLU A 24 14.23 -1.98 -6.48
CA GLU A 24 15.23 -2.99 -6.81
C GLU A 24 15.57 -3.85 -5.59
N GLY A 25 15.77 -3.22 -4.42
CA GLY A 25 15.96 -3.93 -3.17
C GLY A 25 14.79 -4.86 -2.81
N LYS A 26 13.53 -4.43 -3.04
CA LYS A 26 12.36 -5.31 -2.82
C LYS A 26 12.33 -6.49 -3.78
N VAL A 27 12.65 -6.29 -5.06
CA VAL A 27 12.72 -7.38 -6.05
C VAL A 27 13.78 -8.41 -5.64
N GLN A 28 14.96 -7.95 -5.23
CA GLN A 28 16.04 -8.82 -4.75
C GLN A 28 15.67 -9.56 -3.46
N LEU A 29 14.97 -8.89 -2.54
CA LEU A 29 14.44 -9.49 -1.32
C LEU A 29 13.45 -10.62 -1.62
N ILE A 30 12.53 -10.40 -2.56
CA ILE A 30 11.54 -11.40 -2.97
C ILE A 30 12.22 -12.61 -3.60
N GLU A 31 13.21 -12.41 -4.48
CA GLU A 31 13.99 -13.51 -5.05
C GLU A 31 14.76 -14.29 -3.98
N LYS A 32 15.31 -13.61 -2.96
CA LYS A 32 15.94 -14.27 -1.82
C LYS A 32 14.96 -15.14 -1.04
N TYR A 33 13.73 -14.67 -0.79
CA TYR A 33 12.70 -15.48 -0.15
C TYR A 33 12.26 -16.66 -1.01
N ARG A 34 12.16 -16.47 -2.33
CA ARG A 34 11.86 -17.54 -3.28
C ARG A 34 12.89 -18.66 -3.21
N ARG A 35 14.19 -18.32 -3.18
CA ARG A 35 15.30 -19.28 -3.00
C ARG A 35 15.25 -20.01 -1.65
N CYS A 36 14.61 -19.41 -0.66
CA CYS A 36 14.40 -20.01 0.66
C CYS A 36 13.15 -20.92 0.74
N GLY A 37 12.47 -21.17 -0.38
CA GLY A 37 11.32 -22.07 -0.47
C GLY A 37 9.95 -21.39 -0.36
N PHE A 38 9.87 -20.07 -0.21
CA PHE A 38 8.59 -19.36 -0.20
C PHE A 38 8.09 -19.20 -1.62
N SER A 39 7.06 -19.98 -1.98
CA SER A 39 6.49 -19.95 -3.33
C SER A 39 5.61 -18.74 -3.58
N LYS A 40 5.10 -18.10 -2.53
CA LYS A 40 4.10 -17.02 -2.60
C LYS A 40 4.38 -15.90 -1.61
N VAL A 41 4.08 -14.67 -2.01
CA VAL A 41 4.20 -13.47 -1.19
C VAL A 41 2.96 -12.58 -1.32
N TRP A 42 2.71 -11.82 -0.27
CA TRP A 42 1.76 -10.72 -0.22
C TRP A 42 2.50 -9.40 -0.06
N PHE A 43 1.95 -8.36 -0.67
CA PHE A 43 2.36 -6.99 -0.38
C PHE A 43 1.42 -6.35 0.62
N ALA A 44 1.92 -5.36 1.35
CA ALA A 44 1.11 -4.53 2.22
C ALA A 44 1.48 -3.05 2.03
N SER A 45 0.53 -2.29 1.50
CA SER A 45 0.57 -0.84 1.40
C SER A 45 -0.35 -0.21 2.43
N ALA A 46 -0.42 1.12 2.47
CA ALA A 46 -1.31 1.84 3.38
C ALA A 46 -2.20 2.82 2.64
N PHE A 47 -3.46 2.95 3.07
CA PHE A 47 -4.37 4.02 2.63
C PHE A 47 -4.55 5.13 3.68
N LYS A 48 -4.15 4.87 4.93
CA LYS A 48 -4.12 5.84 6.03
C LYS A 48 -3.09 5.44 7.09
N GLY A 49 -2.75 6.38 7.96
CA GLY A 49 -1.68 6.25 8.96
C GLY A 49 -0.31 6.16 8.29
N ALA A 50 0.73 5.78 9.03
CA ALA A 50 2.11 5.70 8.52
C ALA A 50 2.70 7.01 7.93
N THR A 51 2.04 8.15 8.13
CA THR A 51 2.45 9.49 7.69
C THR A 51 2.75 10.45 8.85
N GLY A 52 2.08 10.31 10.00
CA GLY A 52 2.43 10.99 11.25
C GLY A 52 1.64 10.46 12.46
N VAL A 53 2.19 10.64 13.66
CA VAL A 53 1.63 10.10 14.93
C VAL A 53 0.31 10.74 15.36
N ASN A 54 0.08 11.99 14.99
CA ASN A 54 -1.09 12.80 15.35
C ASN A 54 -1.74 13.44 14.10
N GLN A 55 -1.53 12.82 12.94
CA GLN A 55 -2.06 13.29 11.67
C GLN A 55 -3.60 13.33 11.75
N SER A 56 -4.19 14.47 11.39
CA SER A 56 -5.66 14.66 11.48
C SER A 56 -6.36 14.45 10.13
N LEU A 57 -5.65 14.71 9.03
CA LEU A 57 -6.13 14.55 7.66
C LEU A 57 -5.27 13.55 6.91
N THR A 58 -5.91 12.70 6.11
CA THR A 58 -5.21 11.68 5.32
C THR A 58 -4.45 12.32 4.16
N LEU A 59 -3.17 11.97 4.02
CA LEU A 59 -2.33 12.45 2.91
C LEU A 59 -2.55 11.58 1.67
N ILE A 60 -3.58 11.87 0.87
CA ILE A 60 -3.98 11.04 -0.27
C ILE A 60 -2.82 10.84 -1.26
N GLY A 61 -2.13 11.92 -1.64
CA GLY A 61 -0.98 11.85 -2.56
C GLY A 61 0.20 11.02 -2.05
N HIS A 62 0.39 10.92 -0.72
CA HIS A 62 1.38 10.01 -0.14
C HIS A 62 0.99 8.55 -0.38
N HIS A 63 -0.24 8.19 0.00
CA HIS A 63 -0.73 6.82 -0.14
C HIS A 63 -0.85 6.39 -1.60
N LEU A 64 -1.24 7.30 -2.49
CA LEU A 64 -1.24 7.08 -3.93
C LEU A 64 0.18 6.74 -4.43
N ARG A 65 1.20 7.55 -4.09
CA ARG A 65 2.59 7.27 -4.47
C ARG A 65 3.06 5.91 -3.94
N ASN A 66 2.72 5.57 -2.70
CA ASN A 66 3.00 4.25 -2.14
C ASN A 66 2.37 3.11 -2.97
N GLN A 67 1.14 3.26 -3.47
CA GLN A 67 0.54 2.25 -4.38
C GLN A 67 1.31 2.12 -5.70
N LEU A 68 1.72 3.25 -6.28
CA LEU A 68 2.45 3.27 -7.55
C LEU A 68 3.82 2.58 -7.42
N GLU A 69 4.53 2.78 -6.32
CA GLU A 69 5.78 2.06 -6.04
C GLU A 69 5.56 0.55 -5.88
N TRP A 70 4.51 0.13 -5.17
CA TRP A 70 4.18 -1.29 -5.07
C TRP A 70 3.80 -1.92 -6.41
N LEU A 71 3.13 -1.19 -7.30
CA LEU A 71 2.86 -1.63 -8.67
C LEU A 71 4.15 -1.78 -9.49
N GLN A 72 5.14 -0.89 -9.30
CA GLN A 72 6.45 -1.04 -9.94
C GLN A 72 7.15 -2.32 -9.46
N VAL A 73 7.16 -2.60 -8.15
CA VAL A 73 7.71 -3.86 -7.62
C VAL A 73 6.97 -5.06 -8.22
N ALA A 74 5.63 -5.04 -8.23
CA ALA A 74 4.80 -6.11 -8.78
C ALA A 74 5.12 -6.40 -10.26
N SER A 75 5.37 -5.36 -11.07
CA SER A 75 5.70 -5.51 -12.50
C SER A 75 7.07 -6.16 -12.76
N ARG A 76 7.97 -6.19 -11.78
CA ARG A 76 9.34 -6.69 -11.91
C ARG A 76 9.55 -8.08 -11.30
N ILE A 77 8.51 -8.66 -10.71
CA ILE A 77 8.55 -10.02 -10.16
C ILE A 77 7.71 -10.98 -11.03
N PRO A 78 7.97 -12.29 -10.98
CA PRO A 78 7.15 -13.28 -11.67
C PRO A 78 5.68 -13.20 -11.20
N ALA A 79 4.72 -13.11 -12.13
CA ALA A 79 3.31 -12.91 -11.79
C ALA A 79 2.71 -14.04 -10.91
N ASP A 80 3.29 -15.25 -10.97
CA ASP A 80 2.85 -16.39 -10.18
C ASP A 80 3.27 -16.33 -8.71
N ILE A 81 4.20 -15.44 -8.32
CA ILE A 81 4.66 -15.33 -6.93
C ILE A 81 3.77 -14.43 -6.07
N LEU A 82 3.12 -13.43 -6.67
CA LEU A 82 2.33 -12.45 -5.95
C LEU A 82 0.89 -12.93 -5.78
N GLU A 83 0.44 -13.08 -4.55
CA GLU A 83 -0.96 -13.43 -4.24
C GLU A 83 -1.88 -12.22 -4.20
N GLY A 84 -1.34 -11.06 -3.80
CA GLY A 84 -2.09 -9.82 -3.78
C GLY A 84 -1.46 -8.75 -2.91
N ILE A 85 -2.18 -7.65 -2.75
CA ILE A 85 -1.80 -6.51 -1.93
C ILE A 85 -2.89 -6.21 -0.90
N ALA A 86 -2.49 -6.12 0.36
CA ALA A 86 -3.35 -5.71 1.46
C ALA A 86 -3.24 -4.20 1.67
N LEU A 87 -4.38 -3.51 1.74
CA LEU A 87 -4.45 -2.09 2.10
C LEU A 87 -4.63 -1.95 3.60
N THR A 88 -3.57 -1.52 4.29
CA THR A 88 -3.56 -1.31 5.73
C THR A 88 -4.03 0.10 6.10
N GLY A 89 -4.60 0.24 7.30
CA GLY A 89 -5.05 1.52 7.83
C GLY A 89 -4.67 1.68 9.31
N TRP A 90 -3.44 2.10 9.56
CA TRP A 90 -2.88 2.23 10.91
C TRP A 90 -3.63 3.26 11.74
N GLN A 91 -3.77 3.02 13.04
CA GLN A 91 -4.52 3.88 13.97
C GLN A 91 -3.64 4.53 15.04
N ARG A 92 -2.53 3.88 15.43
CA ARG A 92 -1.58 4.34 16.44
C ARG A 92 -0.19 3.80 16.10
N TYR A 93 0.84 4.50 16.58
CA TYR A 93 2.24 4.11 16.42
C TYR A 93 2.77 3.30 17.61
N ASP A 94 2.13 3.45 18.76
CA ASP A 94 2.36 2.64 19.95
C ASP A 94 1.06 2.58 20.77
N HIS A 95 1.08 1.79 21.86
CA HIS A 95 -0.11 1.53 22.69
C HIS A 95 -0.66 2.78 23.39
N PHE A 96 0.20 3.76 23.73
CA PHE A 96 -0.15 4.95 24.52
C PHE A 96 -0.31 6.21 23.65
N SER A 97 0.00 6.12 22.36
CA SER A 97 -0.15 7.21 21.39
C SER A 97 -1.62 7.58 21.14
N VAL A 98 -1.81 8.87 20.83
CA VAL A 98 -3.08 9.39 20.30
C VAL A 98 -3.44 8.68 19.00
N LEU A 99 -4.72 8.75 18.62
CA LEU A 99 -5.14 8.30 17.30
C LEU A 99 -4.61 9.25 16.23
N CYS A 100 -4.12 8.68 15.14
CA CYS A 100 -3.97 9.42 13.89
C CYS A 100 -5.32 9.48 13.15
N GLU A 101 -5.32 9.81 11.87
CA GLU A 101 -6.52 10.10 11.09
C GLU A 101 -7.56 8.96 11.19
N LEU A 102 -8.80 9.35 11.49
CA LEU A 102 -9.90 8.40 11.65
C LEU A 102 -10.38 7.87 10.30
N LEU A 103 -11.12 6.76 10.33
CA LEU A 103 -11.61 6.13 9.10
C LEU A 103 -12.44 7.07 8.19
N PRO A 104 -13.38 7.90 8.69
CA PRO A 104 -14.21 8.73 7.81
C PRO A 104 -13.39 9.70 6.94
N VAL A 105 -12.34 10.32 7.50
CA VAL A 105 -11.46 11.24 6.77
C VAL A 105 -10.49 10.51 5.83
N ALA A 106 -10.42 9.17 5.91
CA ALA A 106 -9.57 8.33 5.06
C ALA A 106 -10.33 7.63 3.94
N ILE A 107 -11.66 7.72 3.87
CA ILE A 107 -12.46 7.09 2.82
C ILE A 107 -12.04 7.54 1.41
N PRO A 108 -11.79 8.84 1.14
CA PRO A 108 -11.31 9.26 -0.18
C PRO A 108 -9.95 8.64 -0.55
N SER A 109 -9.02 8.58 0.41
CA SER A 109 -7.72 7.92 0.23
C SER A 109 -7.86 6.43 -0.07
N LEU A 110 -8.72 5.73 0.67
CA LEU A 110 -9.03 4.32 0.44
C LEU A 110 -9.57 4.08 -0.97
N ALA A 111 -10.51 4.91 -1.42
CA ALA A 111 -11.10 4.80 -2.74
C ALA A 111 -10.07 5.04 -3.86
N VAL A 112 -9.21 6.06 -3.71
CA VAL A 112 -8.10 6.32 -4.65
C VAL A 112 -7.13 5.15 -4.70
N CYS A 113 -6.70 4.63 -3.54
CA CYS A 113 -5.77 3.52 -3.47
C CYS A 113 -6.35 2.26 -4.13
N LEU A 114 -7.60 1.90 -3.80
CA LEU A 114 -8.29 0.75 -4.38
C LEU A 114 -8.44 0.87 -5.90
N GLN A 115 -8.90 2.03 -6.39
CA GLN A 115 -9.08 2.25 -7.83
C GLN A 115 -7.75 2.27 -8.57
N THR A 116 -6.69 2.83 -7.97
CA THR A 116 -5.34 2.81 -8.55
C THR A 116 -4.86 1.36 -8.72
N LEU A 117 -4.95 0.55 -7.67
CA LEU A 117 -4.53 -0.86 -7.72
C LEU A 117 -5.37 -1.68 -8.70
N LYS A 118 -6.69 -1.47 -8.72
CA LYS A 118 -7.61 -2.16 -9.63
C LYS A 118 -7.32 -1.87 -11.11
N ASN A 119 -6.88 -0.65 -11.43
CA ASN A 119 -6.58 -0.23 -12.80
C ASN A 119 -5.09 -0.37 -13.16
N GLY A 120 -4.25 -0.88 -12.25
CA GLY A 120 -2.80 -1.01 -12.47
C GLY A 120 -2.06 0.33 -12.54
N GLY A 121 -2.66 1.41 -12.05
CA GLY A 121 -2.11 2.76 -12.12
C GLY A 121 -3.16 3.84 -11.85
N TYR A 122 -2.68 5.08 -11.72
CA TYR A 122 -3.54 6.26 -11.53
C TYR A 122 -3.75 7.02 -12.83
N SER A 123 -4.93 7.59 -13.00
CA SER A 123 -5.31 8.43 -14.14
C SER A 123 -6.45 9.37 -13.74
N GLU A 124 -6.74 10.38 -14.58
CA GLU A 124 -7.91 11.25 -14.37
C GLU A 124 -9.22 10.44 -14.32
N GLN A 125 -9.32 9.36 -15.10
CA GLN A 125 -10.49 8.48 -15.05
C GLN A 125 -10.65 7.81 -13.67
N VAL A 126 -9.55 7.44 -13.00
CA VAL A 126 -9.58 6.92 -11.63
C VAL A 126 -10.14 7.96 -10.68
N LYS A 127 -9.68 9.22 -10.80
CA LYS A 127 -10.15 10.34 -9.99
C LYS A 127 -11.64 10.59 -10.18
N GLU A 128 -12.10 10.75 -11.42
CA GLU A 128 -13.52 10.96 -11.76
C GLU A 128 -14.41 9.83 -11.23
N ASN A 129 -13.92 8.58 -11.30
CA ASN A 129 -14.64 7.44 -10.77
C ASN A 129 -14.76 7.51 -9.25
N VAL A 130 -13.72 7.93 -8.54
CA VAL A 130 -13.78 8.11 -7.08
C VAL A 130 -14.75 9.23 -6.71
N GLU A 131 -14.66 10.38 -7.38
CA GLU A 131 -15.59 11.51 -7.19
C GLU A 131 -17.04 11.08 -7.36
N LYS A 132 -17.34 10.34 -8.44
CA LYS A 132 -18.67 9.79 -8.70
C LYS A 132 -19.13 8.78 -7.65
N LEU A 133 -18.26 7.85 -7.24
CA LEU A 133 -18.59 6.82 -6.25
C LEU A 133 -18.86 7.40 -4.87
N LEU A 134 -18.14 8.45 -4.49
CA LEU A 134 -18.26 9.10 -3.18
C LEU A 134 -19.23 10.29 -3.17
N GLY A 135 -19.78 10.68 -4.33
CA GLY A 135 -20.66 11.84 -4.45
C GLY A 135 -19.96 13.17 -4.17
N MET A 136 -18.67 13.27 -4.49
CA MET A 136 -17.85 14.47 -4.28
C MET A 136 -17.83 15.33 -5.55
N SER A 137 -17.94 16.64 -5.41
CA SER A 137 -17.81 17.59 -6.53
C SER A 137 -16.36 17.85 -6.93
N TYR A 138 -15.42 17.61 -6.01
CA TYR A 138 -14.00 17.79 -6.23
C TYR A 138 -13.21 16.93 -5.23
N LEU A 139 -12.23 16.19 -5.73
CA LEU A 139 -11.26 15.44 -4.94
C LEU A 139 -9.87 16.09 -5.03
N GLU A 140 -9.33 16.48 -3.88
CA GLU A 140 -7.97 17.01 -3.76
C GLU A 140 -6.99 15.89 -3.38
N ILE A 141 -5.98 15.65 -4.22
CA ILE A 141 -5.00 14.57 -4.04
C ILE A 141 -3.63 15.10 -3.60
N ASP A 142 -3.23 16.25 -4.13
CA ASP A 142 -1.86 16.77 -4.04
C ASP A 142 -1.57 17.61 -2.79
N THR A 143 -2.48 17.65 -1.82
CA THR A 143 -2.35 18.55 -0.67
C THR A 143 -1.51 17.98 0.46
N PHE A 144 -0.74 18.90 1.05
CA PHE A 144 0.16 18.79 2.21
C PHE A 144 1.58 18.29 1.91
N MET A 145 2.30 19.03 1.07
CA MET A 145 3.68 19.36 1.43
C MET A 145 3.63 20.40 2.56
N ARG A 146 4.18 20.07 3.72
CA ARG A 146 4.59 21.09 4.69
C ARG A 146 5.92 21.68 4.26
#